data_AF-A0A2V7XBK8-F1
#
_entry.id   AF-A0A2V7XBK8-F1
#
_cell.length_a   1.000
_cell.length_b   1.000
_cell.length_c   1.000
_cell.angle_alpha   90.00
_cell.angle_beta   90.00
_cell.angle_gamma   90.00
#
_symmetry.space_group_name_H-M   'P 1'
#
loop_
_entity.id
_entity.type
_entity.pdbx_description
1 polymer ?
#
loop_
_entity_poly.entity_id
_entity_poly.type
_entity_poly.pdbx_seq_one_letter_code
_entity_poly.pdbx_strand_id
1 'polypeptide(L)'
;MLQPAAALRNGAGRVEAVEIDPLILRLGRELHFEHPYQSPRVHVVLNDARSYIENSHEQFDLIVFSLLDSHTTTSHFTNIRIDNYVYTREAFARARQLLKPDGLFVVKFQVDTPWIAGRLYELMQATFGQKSVQFQTDLGGLDSSGRFFIRGSAERLSKALAQPELASYLASHGNVPMQSAAPTTDDWPYFYQHAPGLPISVILVSIAVLIVFGWFLRQTSGEGGGVDLHFMFLGAGFMLLEAQIVSKMALLFGTTWVVNAVVVSGLLCLIVAANFVYGVVPRIPLSLPYGGLFLSLALMYAVPLQKLFFESWMLRGVVATLILCTPVFFAGIIFISSFARAGFRGSALGSNLFGSLIGGLLESASLWFGLKSLTVIAALLYVASAIFLRLWTGAGAEQEAVEVPSLASR
;
A
#
# COMPACT_ATOMS: atom_id res chain seq x y z
N MET A 1 9.02 -19.89 13.09
CA MET A 1 9.48 -20.56 14.33
C MET A 1 10.76 -21.39 14.18
N LEU A 2 10.96 -22.17 13.11
CA LEU A 2 12.10 -23.12 13.00
C LEU A 2 13.46 -22.48 12.67
N GLN A 3 13.48 -21.28 12.08
CA GLN A 3 14.73 -20.67 11.58
C GLN A 3 15.71 -20.26 12.69
N PRO A 4 15.27 -19.66 13.83
CA PRO A 4 16.18 -19.40 14.95
C PRO A 4 16.84 -20.67 15.49
N ALA A 5 16.11 -21.78 15.59
CA ALA A 5 16.66 -23.06 16.01
C ALA A 5 17.74 -23.57 15.05
N ALA A 6 17.47 -23.54 13.74
CA ALA A 6 18.47 -23.89 12.72
C ALA A 6 19.72 -23.01 12.78
N ALA A 7 19.57 -21.69 12.95
CA ALA A 7 20.70 -20.77 13.08
C ALA A 7 21.55 -21.07 14.32
N LEU A 8 20.93 -21.35 15.47
CA LEU A 8 21.64 -21.68 16.70
C LEU A 8 22.39 -23.02 16.59
N ARG A 9 21.79 -24.05 15.97
CA ARG A 9 22.44 -25.34 15.70
C ARG A 9 23.66 -25.19 14.81
N ASN A 10 23.63 -24.24 13.88
CA ASN A 10 24.74 -23.92 12.99
C ASN A 10 25.71 -22.88 13.59
N GLY A 11 25.65 -22.63 14.91
CA GLY A 11 26.65 -21.83 15.61
C GLY A 11 26.49 -20.31 15.48
N ALA A 12 25.33 -19.80 15.05
CA ALA A 12 25.11 -18.35 14.96
C ALA A 12 25.35 -17.67 16.32
N GLY A 13 26.20 -16.63 16.35
CA GLY A 13 26.52 -15.88 17.57
C GLY A 13 25.39 -14.96 18.03
N ARG A 14 24.59 -14.45 17.10
CA ARG A 14 23.41 -13.60 17.32
C ARG A 14 22.38 -13.89 16.23
N VAL A 15 21.10 -13.90 16.60
CA VAL A 15 19.97 -14.10 15.70
C VAL A 15 18.92 -13.03 15.99
N GLU A 16 18.60 -12.22 14.98
CA GLU A 16 17.43 -11.34 15.01
C GLU A 16 16.22 -12.07 14.44
N ALA A 17 15.28 -12.43 15.31
CA ALA A 17 14.04 -13.10 14.94
C ALA A 17 12.91 -12.05 14.84
N VAL A 18 12.67 -11.57 13.62
CA VAL A 18 11.58 -10.63 13.32
C VAL A 18 10.30 -11.41 13.04
N GLU A 19 9.26 -11.14 13.82
CA GLU A 19 7.96 -11.80 13.73
C GLU A 19 6.86 -10.76 13.84
N ILE A 20 5.81 -10.86 13.01
CA ILE A 20 4.70 -9.91 13.03
C ILE A 20 3.59 -10.37 13.98
N ASP A 21 3.42 -11.68 14.16
CA ASP A 21 2.33 -12.25 14.95
C ASP A 21 2.79 -12.58 16.40
N PRO A 22 2.25 -11.87 17.42
CA PRO A 22 2.61 -12.13 18.81
C PRO A 22 2.17 -13.52 19.30
N LEU A 23 1.13 -14.12 18.70
CA LEU A 23 0.70 -15.48 19.03
C LEU A 23 1.73 -16.51 18.54
N ILE A 24 2.23 -16.38 17.32
CA ILE A 24 3.30 -17.25 16.78
C ILE A 24 4.54 -17.13 17.66
N LEU A 25 4.90 -15.93 18.08
CA LEU A 25 6.00 -15.72 19.00
C LEU A 25 5.80 -16.45 20.34
N ARG A 26 4.61 -16.30 20.92
CA ARG A 26 4.26 -16.93 22.20
C ARG A 26 4.31 -18.45 22.11
N LEU A 27 3.70 -19.03 21.08
CA LEU A 27 3.74 -20.47 20.81
C LEU A 27 5.17 -20.95 20.57
N GLY A 28 5.99 -20.18 19.87
CA GLY A 28 7.42 -20.49 19.70
C GLY A 28 8.21 -20.50 21.01
N ARG A 29 7.88 -19.63 21.96
CA ARG A 29 8.52 -19.61 23.30
C ARG A 29 8.05 -20.75 24.20
N GLU A 30 6.75 -21.06 24.17
CA GLU A 30 6.12 -22.03 25.07
C GLU A 30 6.24 -23.47 24.57
N LEU A 31 6.11 -23.70 23.26
CA LEU A 31 5.91 -25.03 22.69
C LEU A 31 7.05 -25.54 21.78
N HIS A 32 7.98 -24.68 21.36
CA HIS A 32 9.07 -25.13 20.50
C HIS A 32 10.05 -26.02 21.28
N PHE A 33 10.20 -27.27 20.86
CA PHE A 33 10.98 -28.30 21.56
C PHE A 33 12.47 -27.95 21.76
N GLU A 34 13.11 -27.25 20.80
CA GLU A 34 14.50 -26.76 20.97
C GLU A 34 14.61 -25.44 21.79
N HIS A 35 13.50 -24.87 22.24
CA HIS A 35 13.43 -23.59 22.98
C HIS A 35 14.31 -22.44 22.43
N PRO A 36 14.36 -22.20 21.11
CA PRO A 36 15.33 -21.28 20.52
C PRO A 36 15.13 -19.84 21.00
N TYR A 37 13.89 -19.43 21.26
CA TYR A 37 13.54 -18.09 21.71
C TYR A 37 13.92 -17.79 23.18
N GLN A 38 14.37 -18.80 23.92
CA GLN A 38 14.89 -18.64 25.29
C GLN A 38 16.42 -18.48 25.31
N SER A 39 17.08 -18.72 24.17
CA SER A 39 18.53 -18.53 24.05
C SER A 39 18.89 -17.04 24.17
N PRO A 40 19.93 -16.67 24.93
CA PRO A 40 20.39 -15.29 25.02
C PRO A 40 20.97 -14.77 23.69
N ARG A 41 21.22 -15.66 22.71
CA ARG A 41 21.67 -15.30 21.36
C ARG A 41 20.53 -14.90 20.43
N VAL A 42 19.26 -15.13 20.81
CA VAL A 42 18.10 -14.80 19.99
C VAL A 42 17.46 -13.53 20.54
N HIS A 43 17.55 -12.46 19.77
CA HIS A 43 16.80 -11.24 20.02
C HIS A 43 15.52 -11.26 19.18
N VAL A 44 14.40 -11.01 19.84
CA VAL A 44 13.09 -11.10 19.23
C VAL A 44 12.58 -9.70 18.94
N VAL A 45 12.16 -9.47 17.72
CA VAL A 45 11.60 -8.20 17.28
C VAL A 45 10.16 -8.44 16.81
N LEU A 46 9.18 -8.01 17.61
CA LEU A 46 7.77 -8.05 17.20
C LEU A 46 7.50 -6.87 16.26
N ASN A 47 7.63 -7.09 14.95
CA ASN A 47 7.50 -6.05 13.94
C ASN A 47 7.21 -6.66 12.56
N ASP A 48 6.67 -5.84 11.67
CA ASP A 48 6.61 -6.14 10.24
C ASP A 48 8.04 -6.21 9.65
N ALA A 49 8.31 -7.23 8.83
CA ALA A 49 9.64 -7.45 8.26
C ALA A 49 10.04 -6.33 7.29
N ARG A 50 9.09 -5.77 6.52
CA ARG A 50 9.35 -4.64 5.61
C ARG A 50 9.76 -3.39 6.41
N SER A 51 9.03 -3.09 7.47
CA SER A 51 9.34 -2.01 8.41
C SER A 51 10.69 -2.23 9.08
N TYR A 52 11.01 -3.44 9.55
CA TYR A 52 12.28 -3.72 10.21
C TYR A 52 13.48 -3.49 9.28
N ILE A 53 13.47 -4.04 8.05
CA ILE A 53 14.61 -3.90 7.13
C ILE A 53 14.81 -2.45 6.69
N GLU A 54 13.75 -1.66 6.56
CA GLU A 54 13.89 -0.24 6.20
C GLU A 54 14.56 0.55 7.33
N ASN A 55 14.21 0.24 8.58
CA ASN A 55 14.62 0.99 9.76
C ASN A 55 15.88 0.45 10.45
N SER A 56 16.36 -0.73 10.06
CA SER A 56 17.56 -1.31 10.64
C SER A 56 18.83 -0.66 10.10
N HIS A 57 19.78 -0.41 10.98
CA HIS A 57 21.14 0.02 10.61
C HIS A 57 22.16 -1.11 10.84
N GLU A 58 21.68 -2.30 11.20
CA GLU A 58 22.53 -3.46 11.44
C GLU A 58 23.02 -4.09 10.14
N GLN A 59 24.11 -4.85 10.24
CA GLN A 59 24.75 -5.54 9.14
C GLN A 59 24.77 -7.05 9.43
N PHE A 60 24.28 -7.86 8.48
CA PHE A 60 24.05 -9.29 8.66
C PHE A 60 24.92 -10.12 7.73
N ASP A 61 25.46 -11.24 8.24
CA ASP A 61 26.16 -12.25 7.44
C ASP A 61 25.18 -13.15 6.68
N LEU A 62 23.92 -13.24 7.14
CA LEU A 62 22.86 -14.02 6.55
C LEU A 62 21.51 -13.33 6.82
N ILE A 63 20.74 -13.08 5.76
CA ILE A 63 19.34 -12.66 5.84
C ILE A 63 18.49 -13.75 5.19
N VAL A 64 17.46 -14.22 5.89
CA VAL A 64 16.56 -15.26 5.40
C VAL A 64 15.13 -14.75 5.43
N PHE A 65 14.55 -14.55 4.25
CA PHE A 65 13.10 -14.39 4.11
C PHE A 65 12.51 -15.79 3.97
N SER A 66 11.76 -16.22 4.97
CA SER A 66 11.27 -17.60 5.05
C SER A 66 9.77 -17.62 5.24
N LEU A 67 9.03 -17.81 4.14
CA LEU A 67 7.56 -17.90 4.17
C LEU A 67 6.95 -16.74 4.96
N LEU A 68 7.36 -15.52 4.59
CA LEU A 68 6.87 -14.29 5.23
C LEU A 68 5.40 -13.98 4.85
N ASP A 69 4.76 -14.83 4.06
CA ASP A 69 3.36 -14.71 3.74
C ASP A 69 2.47 -15.27 4.85
N SER A 70 1.49 -14.45 5.25
CA SER A 70 0.46 -14.85 6.18
C SER A 70 -0.81 -15.15 5.39
N HIS A 71 -1.25 -16.40 5.39
CA HIS A 71 -2.59 -16.77 4.89
C HIS A 71 -3.70 -16.32 5.86
N THR A 72 -3.50 -15.19 6.54
CA THR A 72 -4.57 -14.58 7.33
C THR A 72 -5.67 -14.16 6.37
N THR A 73 -6.91 -14.42 6.77
CA THR A 73 -8.17 -14.19 6.03
C THR A 73 -8.43 -12.70 5.78
N THR A 74 -7.53 -12.06 5.04
CA THR A 74 -7.78 -10.76 4.41
C THR A 74 -8.25 -11.05 2.99
N SER A 75 -9.43 -10.52 2.65
CA SER A 75 -10.05 -10.75 1.35
C SER A 75 -9.04 -10.50 0.22
N HIS A 76 -9.03 -11.35 -0.80
CA HIS A 76 -8.18 -11.20 -2.01
C HIS A 76 -8.35 -9.86 -2.76
N PHE A 77 -9.23 -8.97 -2.28
CA PHE A 77 -9.71 -7.76 -2.91
C PHE A 77 -9.42 -6.48 -2.10
N THR A 78 -8.74 -6.56 -0.95
CA THR A 78 -8.28 -5.36 -0.22
C THR A 78 -6.86 -4.99 -0.67
N ASN A 79 -6.62 -3.73 -1.04
CA ASN A 79 -5.31 -3.23 -1.44
C ASN A 79 -4.25 -3.22 -0.33
N ILE A 80 -4.66 -3.46 0.92
CA ILE A 80 -3.76 -3.56 2.08
C ILE A 80 -3.52 -5.04 2.35
N ARG A 81 -2.52 -5.62 1.68
CA ARG A 81 -1.94 -6.91 2.08
C ARG A 81 -0.60 -6.66 2.77
N ILE A 82 -0.50 -7.12 4.01
CA ILE A 82 0.66 -7.01 4.88
C ILE A 82 1.91 -7.58 4.18
N ASP A 83 1.76 -8.72 3.51
CA ASP A 83 2.90 -9.55 3.06
C ASP A 83 3.42 -9.21 1.66
N ASN A 84 2.77 -8.29 0.95
CA ASN A 84 3.13 -8.04 -0.44
C ASN A 84 4.39 -7.15 -0.58
N TYR A 85 4.62 -6.27 0.38
CA TYR A 85 5.72 -5.30 0.30
C TYR A 85 7.08 -5.89 0.65
N VAL A 86 7.15 -7.04 1.32
CA VAL A 86 8.43 -7.73 1.60
C VAL A 86 9.04 -8.38 0.36
N TYR A 87 8.24 -8.63 -0.69
CA TYR A 87 8.67 -9.20 -1.96
C TYR A 87 8.72 -8.16 -3.08
N THR A 88 9.09 -6.91 -2.79
CA THR A 88 9.31 -5.87 -3.81
C THR A 88 10.79 -5.71 -4.12
N ARG A 89 11.09 -5.13 -5.29
CA ARG A 89 12.46 -4.74 -5.67
C ARG A 89 13.09 -3.84 -4.61
N GLU A 90 12.33 -2.90 -4.06
CA GLU A 90 12.80 -1.97 -3.03
C GLU A 90 13.14 -2.70 -1.72
N ALA A 91 12.33 -3.68 -1.30
CA ALA A 91 12.63 -4.52 -0.15
C ALA A 91 13.89 -5.37 -0.33
N PHE A 92 14.06 -5.98 -1.50
CA PHE A 92 15.25 -6.78 -1.77
C PHE A 92 16.50 -5.91 -1.87
N ALA A 93 16.39 -4.72 -2.47
CA ALA A 93 17.48 -3.75 -2.50
C ALA A 93 17.88 -3.30 -1.09
N ARG A 94 16.91 -3.05 -0.21
CA ARG A 94 17.18 -2.70 1.18
C ARG A 94 17.82 -3.85 1.95
N ALA A 95 17.31 -5.06 1.80
CA ALA A 95 17.90 -6.26 2.39
C ALA A 95 19.36 -6.44 1.93
N ARG A 96 19.66 -6.23 0.64
CA ARG A 96 21.03 -6.25 0.11
C ARG A 96 21.94 -5.20 0.77
N GLN A 97 21.44 -4.01 1.10
CA GLN A 97 22.23 -2.97 1.78
C GLN A 97 22.57 -3.33 3.24
N LEU A 98 21.74 -4.16 3.88
CA LEU A 98 21.99 -4.68 5.24
C LEU A 98 22.90 -5.91 5.24
N LEU A 99 23.28 -6.44 4.07
CA LEU A 99 24.22 -7.55 4.00
C LEU A 99 25.65 -7.03 4.09
N LYS A 100 26.45 -7.72 4.90
CA LYS A 100 27.91 -7.58 4.86
C LYS A 100 28.45 -8.00 3.48
N PRO A 101 29.67 -7.57 3.10
CA PRO A 101 30.26 -7.93 1.82
C PRO A 101 30.34 -9.44 1.53
N ASP A 102 30.50 -10.27 2.56
CA ASP A 102 30.54 -11.73 2.45
C ASP A 102 29.18 -12.42 2.72
N GLY A 103 28.13 -11.62 2.92
CA GLY A 103 26.83 -12.07 3.38
C GLY A 103 26.01 -12.77 2.29
N LEU A 104 25.02 -13.55 2.74
CA LEU A 104 24.07 -14.24 1.87
C LEU A 104 22.63 -13.80 2.14
N PHE A 105 21.85 -13.70 1.09
CA PHE A 105 20.42 -13.51 1.14
C PHE A 105 19.71 -14.74 0.59
N VAL A 106 18.79 -15.27 1.39
CA VAL A 106 18.02 -16.46 1.11
C VAL A 106 16.55 -16.09 1.10
N VAL A 107 15.87 -16.40 0.00
CA VAL A 107 14.40 -16.39 -0.07
C VAL A 107 13.93 -17.83 -0.13
N LYS A 108 13.23 -18.27 0.91
CA LYS A 108 12.51 -19.55 0.97
C LYS A 108 11.02 -19.28 0.80
N PHE A 109 10.40 -19.92 -0.18
CA PHE A 109 8.97 -19.78 -0.45
C PHE A 109 8.35 -21.11 -0.89
N GLN A 110 7.10 -21.37 -0.49
CA GLN A 110 6.33 -22.52 -0.95
C GLN A 110 5.64 -22.12 -2.25
N VAL A 111 6.33 -22.34 -3.37
CA VAL A 111 5.83 -21.91 -4.67
C VAL A 111 5.15 -23.07 -5.40
N ASP A 112 3.83 -23.04 -5.45
CA ASP A 112 3.06 -23.99 -6.26
C ASP A 112 2.85 -23.50 -7.70
N THR A 113 3.14 -22.22 -8.00
CA THR A 113 2.94 -21.60 -9.32
C THR A 113 4.28 -21.21 -9.99
N PRO A 114 4.59 -21.69 -11.20
CA PRO A 114 5.88 -21.40 -11.87
C PRO A 114 6.20 -19.91 -12.02
N TRP A 115 5.18 -19.07 -12.20
CA TRP A 115 5.37 -17.64 -12.40
C TRP A 115 5.76 -16.87 -11.12
N ILE A 116 5.34 -17.33 -9.93
CA ILE A 116 5.82 -16.75 -8.65
C ILE A 116 7.31 -17.06 -8.49
N ALA A 117 7.74 -18.28 -8.84
CA ALA A 117 9.13 -18.68 -8.75
C ALA A 117 10.00 -17.86 -9.72
N GLY A 118 9.52 -17.66 -10.95
CA GLY A 118 10.20 -16.78 -11.91
C GLY A 118 10.25 -15.33 -11.46
N ARG A 119 9.17 -14.78 -10.87
CA ARG A 119 9.17 -13.44 -10.28
C ARG A 119 10.24 -13.28 -9.20
N LEU A 120 10.31 -14.20 -8.24
CA LEU A 120 11.31 -14.15 -7.16
C LEU A 120 12.73 -14.26 -7.72
N TYR A 121 12.93 -15.15 -8.69
CA TYR A 121 14.22 -15.30 -9.38
C TYR A 121 14.64 -14.02 -10.10
N GLU A 122 13.73 -13.38 -10.84
CA GLU A 122 13.98 -12.11 -11.53
C GLU A 122 14.24 -10.96 -10.56
N LEU A 123 13.52 -10.89 -9.44
CA LEU A 123 13.78 -9.91 -8.37
C LEU A 123 15.17 -10.10 -7.75
N MET A 124 15.57 -11.34 -7.48
CA MET A 124 16.92 -11.66 -7.01
C MET A 124 17.97 -11.24 -8.05
N GLN A 125 17.75 -11.57 -9.31
CA GLN A 125 18.67 -11.22 -10.38
C GLN A 125 18.79 -9.70 -10.57
N ALA A 126 17.67 -8.97 -10.56
CA ALA A 126 17.64 -7.51 -10.65
C ALA A 126 18.33 -6.85 -9.45
N THR A 127 18.20 -7.44 -8.26
CA THR A 127 18.78 -6.91 -7.02
C THR A 127 20.28 -7.10 -6.95
N PHE A 128 20.81 -8.26 -7.38
CA PHE A 128 22.23 -8.60 -7.23
C PHE A 128 23.03 -8.53 -8.54
N GLY A 129 22.38 -8.36 -9.69
CA GLY A 129 23.01 -8.34 -11.00
C GLY A 129 23.51 -9.71 -11.50
N GLN A 130 23.21 -10.80 -10.78
CA GLN A 130 23.68 -12.14 -11.08
C GLN A 130 22.57 -13.16 -10.83
N LYS A 131 22.62 -14.29 -11.54
CA LYS A 131 21.69 -15.40 -11.34
C LYS A 131 21.80 -15.94 -9.91
N SER A 132 20.66 -16.13 -9.24
CA SER A 132 20.61 -16.79 -7.94
C SER A 132 20.83 -18.28 -8.08
N VAL A 133 21.41 -18.91 -7.06
CA VAL A 133 21.35 -20.37 -6.91
C VAL A 133 19.94 -20.74 -6.47
N GLN A 134 19.37 -21.75 -7.10
CA GLN A 134 18.01 -22.20 -6.87
C GLN A 134 17.94 -23.71 -6.68
N PHE A 135 17.09 -24.15 -5.77
CA PHE A 135 16.77 -25.56 -5.60
C PHE A 135 15.44 -25.74 -4.88
N GLN A 136 14.89 -26.95 -4.99
CA GLN A 136 13.71 -27.37 -4.26
C GLN A 136 14.06 -28.47 -3.26
N THR A 137 13.42 -28.45 -2.10
CA THR A 137 13.51 -29.54 -1.13
C THR A 137 12.22 -30.38 -1.20
N ASP A 138 12.36 -31.64 -1.58
CA ASP A 138 11.25 -32.59 -1.73
C ASP A 138 11.06 -33.48 -0.48
N LEU A 139 11.82 -33.23 0.59
CA LEU A 139 11.85 -34.08 1.77
C LEU A 139 10.50 -34.07 2.52
N GLY A 140 9.81 -35.21 2.43
CA GLY A 140 8.58 -35.53 3.13
C GLY A 140 8.74 -35.44 4.64
N GLY A 141 7.98 -34.53 5.22
CA GLY A 141 7.92 -34.20 6.65
C GLY A 141 7.39 -32.78 6.80
N LEU A 142 6.73 -32.49 7.93
CA LEU A 142 5.94 -31.27 8.14
C LEU A 142 6.68 -29.92 7.95
N ASP A 143 8.01 -29.88 7.83
CA ASP A 143 8.76 -28.68 8.28
C ASP A 143 9.83 -28.11 7.32
N SER A 144 10.12 -28.72 6.15
CA SER A 144 11.26 -28.27 5.32
C SER A 144 11.09 -28.30 3.80
N SER A 145 9.89 -28.57 3.28
CA SER A 145 9.62 -28.37 1.85
C SER A 145 9.66 -26.88 1.49
N GLY A 146 10.01 -26.62 0.23
CA GLY A 146 10.00 -25.27 -0.32
C GLY A 146 11.04 -25.08 -1.42
N ARG A 147 10.95 -23.93 -2.08
CA ARG A 147 11.89 -23.49 -3.09
C ARG A 147 12.78 -22.40 -2.51
N PHE A 148 14.06 -22.50 -2.78
CA PHE A 148 15.09 -21.62 -2.27
C PHE A 148 15.71 -20.83 -3.41
N PHE A 149 15.91 -19.54 -3.17
CA PHE A 149 16.65 -18.63 -4.05
C PHE A 149 17.73 -17.97 -3.21
N ILE A 150 19.00 -18.16 -3.58
CA ILE A 150 20.14 -17.72 -2.78
C ILE A 150 21.07 -16.87 -3.62
N ARG A 151 21.47 -15.71 -3.08
CA ARG A 151 22.47 -14.82 -3.67
C ARG A 151 23.24 -14.07 -2.57
N GLY A 152 24.17 -13.22 -2.95
CA GLY A 152 25.11 -12.54 -2.06
C GLY A 152 26.55 -12.78 -2.52
N SER A 153 27.44 -13.03 -1.56
CA SER A 153 28.88 -13.27 -1.80
C SER A 153 29.14 -14.36 -2.84
N ALA A 154 29.77 -13.96 -3.96
CA ALA A 154 30.16 -14.87 -5.02
C ALA A 154 31.24 -15.87 -4.55
N GLU A 155 32.17 -15.43 -3.70
CA GLU A 155 33.23 -16.28 -3.16
C GLU A 155 32.66 -17.35 -2.21
N ARG A 156 31.75 -16.96 -1.33
CA ARG A 156 31.12 -17.91 -0.40
C ARG A 156 30.28 -18.94 -1.13
N LEU A 157 29.53 -18.50 -2.15
CA LEU A 157 28.75 -19.39 -3.01
C LEU A 157 29.65 -20.31 -3.83
N SER A 158 30.73 -19.82 -4.45
CA SER A 158 31.61 -20.68 -5.24
C SER A 158 32.29 -21.76 -4.38
N LYS A 159 32.72 -21.40 -3.16
CA LYS A 159 33.26 -22.37 -2.19
C LYS A 159 32.21 -23.42 -1.79
N ALA A 160 30.97 -23.01 -1.52
CA ALA A 160 29.89 -23.93 -1.19
C ALA A 160 29.54 -24.85 -2.36
N LEU A 161 29.43 -24.30 -3.57
CA LEU A 161 29.12 -25.06 -4.79
C LEU A 161 30.24 -26.01 -5.22
N ALA A 162 31.48 -25.81 -4.75
CA ALA A 162 32.58 -26.74 -4.96
C ALA A 162 32.51 -27.98 -4.06
N GLN A 163 31.65 -27.99 -3.02
CA GLN A 163 31.46 -29.16 -2.17
C GLN A 163 30.69 -30.25 -2.94
N PRO A 164 31.22 -31.48 -3.05
CA PRO A 164 30.62 -32.53 -3.87
C PRO A 164 29.18 -32.85 -3.51
N GLU A 165 28.87 -32.91 -2.20
CA GLU A 165 27.53 -33.24 -1.70
C GLU A 165 26.48 -32.22 -2.16
N LEU A 166 26.77 -30.93 -2.01
CA LEU A 166 25.86 -29.86 -2.43
C LEU A 166 25.74 -29.83 -3.96
N ALA A 167 26.85 -29.98 -4.69
CA ALA A 167 26.83 -30.01 -6.14
C ALA A 167 25.93 -31.15 -6.68
N SER A 168 26.05 -32.35 -6.11
CA SER A 168 25.19 -33.50 -6.46
C SER A 168 23.72 -33.26 -6.11
N TYR A 169 23.45 -32.63 -4.96
CA TYR A 169 22.08 -32.28 -4.57
C TYR A 169 21.45 -31.28 -5.54
N LEU A 170 22.18 -30.21 -5.89
CA LEU A 170 21.71 -29.19 -6.84
C LEU A 170 21.54 -29.75 -8.25
N ALA A 171 22.36 -30.71 -8.68
CA ALA A 171 22.20 -31.36 -9.97
C ALA A 171 20.86 -32.11 -10.10
N SER A 172 20.32 -32.62 -8.98
CA SER A 172 19.06 -33.36 -8.92
C SER A 172 17.85 -32.47 -8.58
N HIS A 173 18.06 -31.37 -7.85
CA HIS A 173 16.97 -30.54 -7.29
C HIS A 173 16.99 -29.08 -7.77
N GLY A 174 17.92 -28.70 -8.65
CA GLY A 174 18.09 -27.33 -9.13
C GLY A 174 17.16 -26.92 -10.27
N ASN A 175 16.49 -27.89 -10.91
CA ASN A 175 15.59 -27.63 -12.04
C ASN A 175 14.18 -27.23 -11.56
N VAL A 176 14.10 -26.07 -10.92
CA VAL A 176 12.84 -25.50 -10.45
C VAL A 176 12.04 -24.96 -11.65
N PRO A 177 10.79 -25.41 -11.89
CA PRO A 177 9.94 -24.84 -12.94
C PRO A 177 9.66 -23.35 -12.68
N MET A 178 10.04 -22.51 -13.64
CA MET A 178 9.88 -21.06 -13.56
C MET A 178 9.29 -20.51 -14.86
N GLN A 179 8.44 -19.51 -14.71
CA GLN A 179 7.91 -18.70 -15.81
C GLN A 179 8.18 -17.23 -15.51
N SER A 180 8.65 -16.48 -16.51
CA SER A 180 8.87 -15.03 -16.35
C SER A 180 7.58 -14.32 -15.99
N ALA A 181 7.65 -13.36 -15.06
CA ALA A 181 6.52 -12.59 -14.59
C ALA A 181 6.97 -11.20 -14.15
N ALA A 182 6.11 -10.20 -14.33
CA ALA A 182 6.44 -8.82 -13.99
C ALA A 182 6.94 -8.71 -12.53
N PRO A 183 8.08 -8.04 -12.28
CA PRO A 183 8.59 -7.86 -10.93
C PRO A 183 7.67 -6.91 -10.13
N THR A 184 7.50 -7.22 -8.86
CA THR A 184 6.77 -6.37 -7.91
C THR A 184 7.62 -5.20 -7.44
N THR A 185 6.97 -4.06 -7.23
CA THR A 185 7.58 -2.84 -6.72
C THR A 185 6.72 -2.25 -5.61
N ASP A 186 7.23 -1.31 -4.83
CA ASP A 186 6.41 -0.58 -3.85
C ASP A 186 5.24 0.19 -4.51
N ASP A 187 5.32 0.49 -5.81
CA ASP A 187 4.22 1.09 -6.57
C ASP A 187 3.21 0.05 -7.09
N TRP A 188 3.67 -1.15 -7.41
CA TRP A 188 2.83 -2.27 -7.83
C TRP A 188 3.13 -3.51 -6.98
N PRO A 189 2.60 -3.57 -5.74
CA PRO A 189 2.93 -4.60 -4.76
C PRO A 189 1.93 -5.76 -4.85
N TYR A 190 1.65 -6.30 -6.04
CA TYR A 190 0.66 -7.37 -6.19
C TYR A 190 1.34 -8.72 -6.43
N PHE A 191 1.98 -9.24 -5.37
CA PHE A 191 2.82 -10.44 -5.45
C PHE A 191 2.08 -11.70 -5.93
N TYR A 192 0.77 -11.80 -5.65
CA TYR A 192 -0.06 -12.92 -6.10
C TYR A 192 -0.78 -12.68 -7.42
N GLN A 193 -0.56 -11.53 -8.06
CA GLN A 193 -1.12 -11.24 -9.37
C GLN A 193 -0.09 -11.51 -10.47
N HIS A 194 -0.45 -12.33 -11.46
CA HIS A 194 0.47 -12.74 -12.53
C HIS A 194 0.97 -11.56 -13.38
N ALA A 195 0.07 -10.68 -13.83
CA ALA A 195 0.38 -9.52 -14.64
C ALA A 195 -0.53 -8.33 -14.29
N PRO A 196 -0.10 -7.08 -14.54
CA PRO A 196 -0.93 -5.90 -14.34
C PRO A 196 -2.24 -5.99 -15.13
N GLY A 197 -3.34 -5.67 -14.47
CA GLY A 197 -4.68 -5.76 -15.04
C GLY A 197 -5.76 -5.88 -13.99
N LEU A 198 -7.01 -5.75 -14.40
CA LEU A 198 -8.16 -5.95 -13.52
C LEU A 198 -8.63 -7.41 -13.61
N PRO A 199 -8.65 -8.16 -12.49
CA PRO A 199 -9.28 -9.47 -12.45
C PRO A 199 -10.74 -9.37 -12.89
N ILE A 200 -11.21 -10.36 -13.68
CA ILE A 200 -12.59 -10.39 -14.17
C ILE A 200 -13.59 -10.32 -13.01
N SER A 201 -13.28 -10.96 -11.88
CA SER A 201 -14.09 -10.88 -10.66
C SER A 201 -14.26 -9.44 -10.15
N VAL A 202 -13.20 -8.64 -10.15
CA VAL A 202 -13.25 -7.23 -9.73
C VAL A 202 -14.10 -6.40 -10.68
N ILE A 203 -14.00 -6.65 -12.00
CA ILE A 203 -14.84 -5.99 -13.01
C ILE A 203 -16.32 -6.34 -12.79
N LEU A 204 -16.64 -7.63 -12.62
CA LEU A 204 -18.01 -8.08 -12.42
C LEU A 204 -18.62 -7.53 -11.13
N VAL A 205 -17.88 -7.54 -10.02
CA VAL A 205 -18.32 -6.95 -8.75
C VAL A 205 -18.51 -5.45 -8.90
N SER A 206 -17.57 -4.73 -9.53
CA SER A 206 -17.70 -3.29 -9.79
C SER A 206 -18.95 -2.97 -10.59
N ILE A 207 -19.21 -3.70 -11.69
CA ILE A 207 -20.40 -3.53 -12.52
C ILE A 207 -21.68 -3.84 -11.72
N ALA A 208 -21.70 -4.93 -10.96
CA ALA A 208 -22.85 -5.30 -10.14
C ALA A 208 -23.17 -4.24 -9.08
N VAL A 209 -22.15 -3.72 -8.40
CA VAL A 209 -22.29 -2.62 -7.43
C VAL A 209 -22.84 -1.38 -8.13
N LEU A 210 -22.29 -0.98 -9.29
CA LEU A 210 -22.80 0.18 -10.04
C LEU A 210 -24.25 0.01 -10.52
N ILE A 211 -24.67 -1.20 -10.91
CA ILE A 211 -26.05 -1.50 -11.31
C ILE A 211 -27.01 -1.38 -10.11
N VAL A 212 -26.70 -2.06 -9.01
CA VAL A 212 -27.54 -2.03 -7.78
C VAL A 212 -27.67 -0.58 -7.28
N PHE A 213 -26.56 0.15 -7.33
CA PHE A 213 -26.52 1.52 -6.86
C PHE A 213 -27.23 2.50 -7.80
N GLY A 214 -27.08 2.32 -9.12
CA GLY A 214 -27.86 3.07 -10.12
C GLY A 214 -29.36 2.81 -10.01
N TRP A 215 -29.77 1.59 -9.66
CA TRP A 215 -31.17 1.24 -9.36
C TRP A 215 -31.69 1.94 -8.10
N PHE A 216 -30.87 2.06 -7.04
CA PHE A 216 -31.23 2.80 -5.83
C PHE A 216 -31.34 4.31 -6.07
N LEU A 217 -30.44 4.87 -6.88
CA LEU A 217 -30.49 6.27 -7.34
C LEU A 217 -31.81 6.56 -8.05
N ARG A 218 -32.25 5.69 -8.97
CA ARG A 218 -33.52 5.89 -9.70
C ARG A 218 -34.75 5.85 -8.79
N GLN A 219 -34.70 5.14 -7.67
CA GLN A 219 -35.81 5.10 -6.70
C GLN A 219 -35.82 6.29 -5.75
N THR A 220 -34.66 6.86 -5.46
CA THR A 220 -34.51 7.95 -4.49
C THR A 220 -34.53 9.33 -5.12
N SER A 221 -34.18 9.44 -6.40
CA SER A 221 -34.29 10.65 -7.20
C SER A 221 -35.74 10.88 -7.66
N GLY A 222 -36.56 11.50 -6.80
CA GLY A 222 -37.86 12.08 -7.22
C GLY A 222 -37.70 13.26 -8.19
N GLU A 223 -38.82 13.82 -8.67
CA GLU A 223 -38.95 14.79 -9.79
C GLU A 223 -38.16 16.13 -9.69
N GLY A 224 -37.26 16.31 -8.71
CA GLY A 224 -36.43 17.52 -8.59
C GLY A 224 -35.04 17.33 -7.94
N GLY A 225 -34.62 16.10 -7.64
CA GLY A 225 -33.35 15.81 -6.95
C GLY A 225 -32.27 15.28 -7.90
N GLY A 226 -31.64 16.16 -8.69
CA GLY A 226 -30.53 15.77 -9.56
C GLY A 226 -29.24 15.40 -8.79
N VAL A 227 -28.39 14.58 -9.42
CA VAL A 227 -27.04 14.29 -8.91
C VAL A 227 -26.17 15.52 -9.07
N ASP A 228 -25.61 16.01 -7.97
CA ASP A 228 -24.64 17.10 -8.00
C ASP A 228 -23.25 16.54 -8.33
N LEU A 229 -22.86 16.72 -9.59
CA LEU A 229 -21.59 16.22 -10.11
C LEU A 229 -20.39 16.83 -9.38
N HIS A 230 -20.46 18.07 -8.91
CA HIS A 230 -19.36 18.68 -8.14
C HIS A 230 -19.08 17.89 -6.86
N PHE A 231 -20.13 17.58 -6.09
CA PHE A 231 -20.02 16.79 -4.86
C PHE A 231 -19.65 15.33 -5.13
N MET A 232 -20.17 14.75 -6.21
CA MET A 232 -19.83 13.38 -6.64
C MET A 232 -18.34 13.25 -6.96
N PHE A 233 -17.77 14.15 -7.76
CA PHE A 233 -16.33 14.12 -8.03
C PHE A 233 -15.48 14.40 -6.79
N LEU A 234 -15.98 15.25 -5.88
CA LEU A 234 -15.29 15.53 -4.62
C LEU A 234 -15.22 14.29 -3.71
N GLY A 235 -16.31 13.52 -3.61
CA GLY A 235 -16.34 12.29 -2.83
C GLY A 235 -15.47 11.21 -3.44
N ALA A 236 -15.52 11.05 -4.78
CA ALA A 236 -14.66 10.11 -5.50
C ALA A 236 -13.18 10.42 -5.29
N GLY A 237 -12.80 11.70 -5.38
CA GLY A 237 -11.43 12.16 -5.11
C GLY A 237 -11.01 11.89 -3.67
N PHE A 238 -11.87 12.22 -2.69
CA PHE A 238 -11.58 12.03 -1.27
C PHE A 238 -11.32 10.56 -0.92
N MET A 239 -12.18 9.65 -1.40
CA MET A 239 -12.02 8.22 -1.14
C MET A 239 -10.68 7.67 -1.68
N LEU A 240 -10.26 8.11 -2.86
CA LEU A 240 -8.97 7.72 -3.44
C LEU A 240 -7.77 8.28 -2.67
N LEU A 241 -7.89 9.49 -2.10
CA LEU A 241 -6.85 10.04 -1.23
C LEU A 241 -6.74 9.25 0.06
N GLU A 242 -7.85 8.95 0.71
CA GLU A 242 -7.89 8.14 1.93
C GLU A 242 -7.20 6.80 1.72
N ALA A 243 -7.62 6.03 0.70
CA ALA A 243 -7.06 4.72 0.40
C ALA A 243 -5.53 4.75 0.16
N GLN A 244 -5.05 5.77 -0.56
CA GLN A 244 -3.63 5.96 -0.79
C GLN A 244 -2.86 6.34 0.47
N ILE A 245 -3.41 7.22 1.30
CA ILE A 245 -2.77 7.66 2.53
C ILE A 245 -2.62 6.46 3.46
N VAL A 246 -3.67 5.67 3.63
CA VAL A 246 -3.61 4.43 4.43
C VAL A 246 -2.53 3.49 3.89
N SER A 247 -2.49 3.27 2.57
CA SER A 247 -1.50 2.39 1.94
C SER A 247 -0.06 2.87 2.13
N LYS A 248 0.21 4.16 1.94
CA LYS A 248 1.54 4.77 2.12
C LYS A 248 1.97 4.86 3.59
N MET A 249 1.03 5.11 4.50
CA MET A 249 1.31 5.12 5.94
C MET A 249 1.61 3.72 6.45
N ALA A 250 0.89 2.70 5.98
CA ALA A 250 1.16 1.31 6.30
C ALA A 250 2.58 0.89 5.85
N LEU A 251 3.07 1.42 4.73
CA LEU A 251 4.45 1.23 4.32
C LEU A 251 5.49 1.89 5.25
N LEU A 252 5.19 3.08 5.79
CA LEU A 252 6.14 3.85 6.62
C LEU A 252 6.23 3.38 8.07
N PHE A 253 5.11 2.90 8.61
CA PHE A 253 4.97 2.53 10.01
C PHE A 253 4.69 1.04 10.23
N GLY A 254 4.54 0.26 9.15
CA GLY A 254 4.14 -1.13 9.19
C GLY A 254 2.63 -1.31 9.05
N THR A 255 2.25 -2.48 8.58
CA THR A 255 0.88 -2.85 8.20
C THR A 255 0.10 -3.44 9.39
N THR A 256 0.10 -2.74 10.53
CA THR A 256 -0.63 -3.17 11.73
C THR A 256 -2.01 -2.51 11.84
N TRP A 257 -2.96 -3.19 12.48
CA TRP A 257 -4.29 -2.64 12.75
C TRP A 257 -4.26 -1.35 13.59
N VAL A 258 -3.26 -1.21 14.48
CA VAL A 258 -3.02 0.01 15.26
C VAL A 258 -2.62 1.17 14.36
N VAL A 259 -1.68 0.95 13.42
CA VAL A 259 -1.27 1.99 12.46
C VAL A 259 -2.47 2.45 11.64
N ASN A 260 -3.28 1.52 11.13
CA ASN A 260 -4.47 1.87 10.36
C ASN A 260 -5.47 2.71 11.18
N ALA A 261 -5.73 2.32 12.43
CA ALA A 261 -6.63 3.06 13.33
C ALA A 261 -6.14 4.50 13.59
N VAL A 262 -4.84 4.69 13.79
CA VAL A 262 -4.21 6.01 13.98
C VAL A 262 -4.36 6.86 12.72
N VAL A 263 -4.13 6.29 11.53
CA VAL A 263 -4.25 7.00 10.26
C VAL A 263 -5.68 7.50 10.05
N VAL A 264 -6.67 6.61 10.18
CA VAL A 264 -8.09 6.97 10.03
C VAL A 264 -8.49 8.04 11.05
N SER A 265 -8.09 7.89 12.32
CA SER A 265 -8.35 8.89 13.36
C SER A 265 -7.74 10.25 13.01
N GLY A 266 -6.51 10.26 12.50
CA GLY A 266 -5.83 11.48 12.04
C GLY A 266 -6.56 12.16 10.88
N LEU A 267 -7.07 11.38 9.92
CA LEU A 267 -7.88 11.91 8.82
C LEU A 267 -9.18 12.55 9.32
N LEU A 268 -9.89 11.91 10.25
CA LEU A 268 -11.08 12.47 10.88
C LEU A 268 -10.78 13.79 11.61
N CYS A 269 -9.67 13.86 12.36
CA CYS A 269 -9.22 15.10 12.99
C CYS A 269 -8.93 16.21 11.98
N LEU A 270 -8.36 15.89 10.82
CA LEU A 270 -8.11 16.87 9.76
C LEU A 270 -9.39 17.40 9.12
N ILE A 271 -10.43 16.56 8.99
CA ILE A 271 -11.75 16.99 8.52
C ILE A 271 -12.38 17.95 9.53
N VAL A 272 -12.29 17.63 10.83
CA VAL A 272 -12.74 18.53 11.90
C VAL A 272 -11.97 19.86 11.84
N ALA A 273 -10.65 19.82 11.64
CA ALA A 273 -9.83 21.02 11.50
C ALA A 273 -10.23 21.87 10.28
N ALA A 274 -10.52 21.23 9.14
CA ALA A 274 -11.01 21.92 7.94
C ALA A 274 -12.35 22.63 8.21
N ASN A 275 -13.28 21.97 8.90
CA ASN A 275 -14.55 22.56 9.31
C ASN A 275 -14.37 23.73 10.29
N PHE A 276 -13.45 23.59 11.25
CA PHE A 276 -13.11 24.66 12.18
C PHE A 276 -12.56 25.89 11.47
N VAL A 277 -11.64 25.70 10.52
CA VAL A 277 -11.07 26.78 9.69
C VAL A 277 -12.16 27.51 8.89
N TYR A 278 -13.11 26.76 8.31
CA TYR A 278 -14.26 27.37 7.67
C TYR A 278 -15.14 28.17 8.65
N GLY A 279 -15.35 27.66 9.86
CA GLY A 279 -16.09 28.37 10.91
C GLY A 279 -15.45 29.71 11.33
N VAL A 280 -14.12 29.79 11.33
CA VAL A 280 -13.37 31.01 11.65
C VAL A 280 -13.28 31.95 10.43
N VAL A 281 -13.11 31.40 9.23
CA VAL A 281 -12.96 32.17 7.98
C VAL A 281 -13.95 31.63 6.92
N PRO A 282 -15.24 32.04 6.96
CA PRO A 282 -16.28 31.44 6.11
C PRO A 282 -16.21 31.83 4.62
N ARG A 283 -15.46 32.89 4.30
CA ARG A 283 -15.37 33.47 2.95
C ARG A 283 -14.01 33.21 2.28
N ILE A 284 -13.45 32.02 2.46
CA ILE A 284 -12.23 31.62 1.75
C ILE A 284 -12.54 31.51 0.25
N PRO A 285 -11.77 32.19 -0.63
CA PRO A 285 -11.92 32.01 -2.07
C PRO A 285 -11.49 30.59 -2.46
N LEU A 286 -12.37 29.84 -3.13
CA LEU A 286 -12.14 28.42 -3.46
C LEU A 286 -10.89 28.17 -4.32
N SER A 287 -10.40 29.18 -5.04
CA SER A 287 -9.13 29.10 -5.78
C SER A 287 -7.94 28.78 -4.87
N LEU A 288 -7.94 29.26 -3.62
CA LEU A 288 -6.85 29.03 -2.68
C LEU A 288 -6.82 27.56 -2.20
N PRO A 289 -7.91 26.96 -1.68
CA PRO A 289 -7.96 25.54 -1.36
C PRO A 289 -7.68 24.62 -2.56
N TYR A 290 -8.19 24.92 -3.76
CA TYR A 290 -7.86 24.14 -4.95
C TYR A 290 -6.37 24.24 -5.31
N GLY A 291 -5.77 25.44 -5.22
CA GLY A 291 -4.34 25.63 -5.42
C GLY A 291 -3.49 24.84 -4.42
N GLY A 292 -3.85 24.90 -3.14
CA GLY A 292 -3.22 24.10 -2.08
C GLY A 292 -3.38 22.59 -2.29
N LEU A 293 -4.56 22.15 -2.71
CA LEU A 293 -4.83 20.75 -3.06
C LEU A 293 -3.92 20.28 -4.19
N PHE A 294 -3.88 20.96 -5.34
CA PHE A 294 -3.04 20.52 -6.46
C PHE A 294 -1.54 20.58 -6.14
N LEU A 295 -1.10 21.59 -5.39
CA LEU A 295 0.29 21.67 -4.92
C LEU A 295 0.64 20.49 -4.00
N SER A 296 -0.24 20.17 -3.05
CA SER A 296 -0.03 19.05 -2.13
C SER A 296 -0.10 17.69 -2.84
N LEU A 297 -0.97 17.51 -3.83
CA LEU A 297 -0.99 16.30 -4.67
C LEU A 297 0.28 16.17 -5.52
N ALA A 298 0.77 17.27 -6.09
CA ALA A 298 2.03 17.27 -6.83
C ALA A 298 3.21 16.91 -5.93
N LEU A 299 3.25 17.44 -4.70
CA LEU A 299 4.25 17.08 -3.71
C LEU A 299 4.16 15.60 -3.33
N MET A 300 2.95 15.10 -3.04
CA MET A 300 2.68 13.70 -2.72
C MET A 300 3.06 12.73 -3.85
N TYR A 301 2.97 13.17 -5.11
CA TYR A 301 3.37 12.38 -6.28
C TYR A 301 4.88 12.39 -6.51
N ALA A 302 5.51 13.57 -6.35
CA ALA A 302 6.92 13.78 -6.64
C ALA A 302 7.87 13.21 -5.57
N VAL A 303 7.46 13.21 -4.30
CA VAL A 303 8.29 12.73 -3.19
C VAL A 303 8.27 11.19 -3.14
N PRO A 304 9.41 10.51 -3.38
CA PRO A 304 9.50 9.07 -3.21
C PRO A 304 9.32 8.70 -1.74
N LEU A 305 8.55 7.64 -1.47
CA LEU A 305 8.25 7.20 -0.11
C LEU A 305 9.52 6.84 0.68
N GLN A 306 10.55 6.35 0.00
CA GLN A 306 11.84 6.00 0.60
C GLN A 306 12.50 7.19 1.31
N LYS A 307 12.25 8.43 0.85
CA LYS A 307 12.78 9.65 1.48
C LYS A 307 12.08 10.02 2.78
N LEU A 308 10.95 9.38 3.08
CA LEU A 308 10.19 9.63 4.31
C LEU A 308 10.58 8.70 5.45
N PHE A 309 11.49 7.73 5.25
CA PHE A 309 12.02 6.89 6.34
C PHE A 309 13.07 7.63 7.17
N PHE A 310 12.63 8.60 7.97
CA PHE A 310 13.49 9.31 8.93
C PHE A 310 13.78 8.44 10.16
N GLU A 311 14.99 8.54 10.74
CA GLU A 311 15.38 7.77 11.94
C GLU A 311 14.48 8.06 13.15
N SER A 312 14.12 9.33 13.36
CA SER A 312 13.20 9.72 14.43
C SER A 312 11.76 9.39 14.05
N TRP A 313 11.12 8.54 14.85
CA TRP A 313 9.72 8.15 14.69
C TRP A 313 8.78 9.37 14.70
N MET A 314 9.06 10.38 15.55
CA MET A 314 8.27 11.62 15.62
C MET A 314 8.43 12.44 14.35
N LEU A 315 9.67 12.62 13.88
CA LEU A 315 9.95 13.38 12.67
C LEU A 315 9.29 12.70 11.45
N ARG A 316 9.40 11.37 11.37
CA ARG A 316 8.72 10.56 10.36
C ARG A 316 7.21 10.77 10.40
N GLY A 317 6.60 10.65 11.58
CA GLY A 317 5.18 10.90 11.81
C GLY A 317 4.75 12.26 11.28
N VAL A 318 5.38 13.32 11.78
CA VAL A 318 5.02 14.70 11.43
C VAL A 318 5.20 14.97 9.94
N VAL A 319 6.36 14.63 9.37
CA VAL A 319 6.64 14.90 7.95
C VAL A 319 5.75 14.06 7.03
N ALA A 320 5.52 12.79 7.34
CA ALA A 320 4.62 11.94 6.56
C ALA A 320 3.18 12.44 6.62
N THR A 321 2.68 12.82 7.80
CA THR A 321 1.33 13.39 7.94
C THR A 321 1.20 14.71 7.18
N LEU A 322 2.19 15.60 7.27
CA LEU A 322 2.16 16.86 6.52
C LEU A 322 2.19 16.63 5.00
N ILE A 323 3.02 15.74 4.49
CA ILE A 323 3.11 15.53 3.03
C ILE A 323 1.90 14.74 2.50
N LEU A 324 1.49 13.68 3.20
CA LEU A 324 0.46 12.76 2.71
C LEU A 324 -0.97 13.23 3.02
N CYS A 325 -1.21 13.87 4.17
CA CYS A 325 -2.57 14.20 4.61
C CYS A 325 -3.00 15.64 4.31
N THR A 326 -2.07 16.54 3.94
CA THR A 326 -2.41 17.92 3.53
C THR A 326 -3.43 18.00 2.37
N PRO A 327 -3.39 17.14 1.34
CA PRO A 327 -4.44 17.11 0.32
C PRO A 327 -5.85 16.95 0.90
N VAL A 328 -5.99 16.10 1.93
CA VAL A 328 -7.29 15.84 2.59
C VAL A 328 -7.79 17.08 3.32
N PHE A 329 -6.90 17.82 3.97
CA PHE A 329 -7.26 19.08 4.63
C PHE A 329 -7.83 20.10 3.64
N PHE A 330 -7.16 20.30 2.50
CA PHE A 330 -7.67 21.21 1.45
C PHE A 330 -8.96 20.70 0.81
N ALA A 331 -9.08 19.39 0.56
CA ALA A 331 -10.31 18.78 0.09
C ALA A 331 -11.48 18.99 1.07
N GLY A 332 -11.22 18.90 2.37
CA GLY A 332 -12.19 19.18 3.43
C GLY A 332 -12.66 20.63 3.41
N ILE A 333 -11.76 21.60 3.23
CA ILE A 333 -12.13 23.02 3.11
C ILE A 333 -13.00 23.25 1.87
N ILE A 334 -12.66 22.63 0.74
CA ILE A 334 -13.47 22.71 -0.49
C ILE A 334 -14.87 22.15 -0.23
N PHE A 335 -14.96 20.97 0.39
CA PHE A 335 -16.24 20.33 0.70
C PHE A 335 -17.12 21.21 1.57
N ILE A 336 -16.64 21.64 2.75
CA ILE A 336 -17.48 22.41 3.68
C ILE A 336 -17.88 23.77 3.10
N SER A 337 -16.99 24.41 2.34
CA SER A 337 -17.27 25.69 1.67
C SER A 337 -18.33 25.55 0.60
N SER A 338 -18.26 24.49 -0.23
CA SER A 338 -19.28 24.19 -1.23
C SER A 338 -20.59 23.74 -0.57
N PHE A 339 -20.53 22.94 0.50
CA PHE A 339 -21.71 22.41 1.18
C PHE A 339 -22.52 23.51 1.88
N ALA A 340 -21.84 24.49 2.46
CA ALA A 340 -22.48 25.69 2.99
C ALA A 340 -23.14 26.53 1.89
N ARG A 341 -22.50 26.70 0.72
CA ARG A 341 -23.10 27.40 -0.44
C ARG A 341 -24.31 26.67 -1.02
N ALA A 342 -24.32 25.35 -0.94
CA ALA A 342 -25.45 24.52 -1.33
C ALA A 342 -26.58 24.48 -0.28
N GLY A 343 -26.45 25.22 0.84
CA GLY A 343 -27.46 25.27 1.90
C GLY A 343 -27.61 23.95 2.66
N PHE A 344 -26.54 23.17 2.80
CA PHE A 344 -26.51 21.89 3.54
C PHE A 344 -27.57 20.87 3.07
N ARG A 345 -27.91 20.88 1.78
CA ARG A 345 -28.91 19.98 1.19
C ARG A 345 -28.47 18.51 1.28
N GLY A 346 -29.39 17.63 1.70
CA GLY A 346 -29.14 16.19 1.74
C GLY A 346 -28.76 15.59 0.37
N SER A 347 -29.24 16.17 -0.74
CA SER A 347 -28.86 15.73 -2.10
C SER A 347 -27.38 15.95 -2.43
N ALA A 348 -26.76 17.01 -1.90
CA ALA A 348 -25.32 17.27 -2.06
C ALA A 348 -24.48 16.25 -1.29
N LEU A 349 -24.88 15.96 -0.04
CA LEU A 349 -24.24 14.91 0.77
C LEU A 349 -24.42 13.52 0.16
N GLY A 350 -25.61 13.22 -0.35
CA GLY A 350 -25.89 12.00 -1.09
C GLY A 350 -24.97 11.89 -2.31
N SER A 351 -24.91 12.93 -3.15
CA SER A 351 -24.01 13.00 -4.33
C SER A 351 -22.56 12.76 -3.95
N ASN A 352 -22.09 13.32 -2.83
CA ASN A 352 -20.76 13.06 -2.31
C ASN A 352 -20.54 11.58 -1.95
N LEU A 353 -21.47 10.96 -1.22
CA LEU A 353 -21.39 9.54 -0.88
C LEU A 353 -21.43 8.64 -2.12
N PHE A 354 -22.23 9.00 -3.13
CA PHE A 354 -22.26 8.33 -4.43
C PHE A 354 -20.88 8.38 -5.10
N GLY A 355 -20.26 9.55 -5.06
CA GLY A 355 -18.88 9.78 -5.46
C GLY A 355 -17.90 8.85 -4.77
N SER A 356 -17.94 8.80 -3.44
CA SER A 356 -17.00 7.99 -2.64
C SER A 356 -17.06 6.51 -3.01
N LEU A 357 -18.24 5.96 -3.31
CA LEU A 357 -18.37 4.59 -3.80
C LEU A 357 -17.63 4.40 -5.14
N ILE A 358 -17.80 5.32 -6.10
CA ILE A 358 -17.09 5.28 -7.38
C ILE A 358 -15.57 5.39 -7.14
N GLY A 359 -15.15 6.27 -6.23
CA GLY A 359 -13.75 6.40 -5.82
C GLY A 359 -13.17 5.09 -5.27
N GLY A 360 -13.92 4.38 -4.42
CA GLY A 360 -13.53 3.07 -3.90
C GLY A 360 -13.40 2.01 -5.00
N LEU A 361 -14.27 2.02 -6.01
CA LEU A 361 -14.13 1.13 -7.17
C LEU A 361 -12.92 1.50 -8.04
N LEU A 362 -12.69 2.80 -8.25
CA LEU A 362 -11.54 3.32 -9.00
C LEU A 362 -10.20 2.99 -8.33
N GLU A 363 -10.20 2.70 -7.03
CA GLU A 363 -9.03 2.21 -6.31
C GLU A 363 -8.44 0.95 -6.97
N SER A 364 -9.30 0.11 -7.56
CA SER A 364 -8.89 -1.11 -8.28
C SER A 364 -8.00 -0.82 -9.49
N ALA A 365 -8.00 0.41 -10.04
CA ALA A 365 -7.13 0.81 -11.13
C ALA A 365 -5.63 0.67 -10.79
N SER A 366 -5.28 0.67 -9.50
CA SER A 366 -3.93 0.39 -9.01
C SER A 366 -3.41 -1.00 -9.39
N LEU A 367 -4.29 -2.00 -9.52
CA LEU A 367 -3.93 -3.36 -10.00
C LEU A 367 -3.38 -3.33 -11.44
N TRP A 368 -3.75 -2.31 -12.21
CA TRP A 368 -3.27 -2.12 -13.58
C TRP A 368 -2.09 -1.16 -13.65
N PHE A 369 -2.22 0.03 -13.05
CA PHE A 369 -1.29 1.14 -13.29
C PHE A 369 -0.38 1.45 -12.10
N GLY A 370 -0.51 0.73 -10.98
CA GLY A 370 0.22 1.00 -9.74
C GLY A 370 -0.46 2.06 -8.87
N LEU A 371 -0.02 2.16 -7.62
CA LEU A 371 -0.59 3.01 -6.57
C LEU A 371 -0.40 4.51 -6.85
N LYS A 372 0.71 4.92 -7.48
CA LYS A 372 0.96 6.32 -7.89
C LYS A 372 -0.08 6.83 -8.89
N SER A 373 -0.62 5.94 -9.74
CA SER A 373 -1.66 6.32 -10.70
C SER A 373 -2.92 6.86 -10.00
N LEU A 374 -3.24 6.37 -8.81
CA LEU A 374 -4.39 6.81 -8.03
C LEU A 374 -4.26 8.30 -7.64
N THR A 375 -3.05 8.83 -7.42
CA THR A 375 -2.85 10.26 -7.17
C THR A 375 -3.25 11.09 -8.39
N VAL A 376 -2.92 10.61 -9.59
CA VAL A 376 -3.28 11.26 -10.85
C VAL A 376 -4.78 11.19 -11.08
N ILE A 377 -5.40 10.03 -10.84
CA ILE A 377 -6.86 9.88 -10.94
C ILE A 377 -7.56 10.81 -9.96
N ALA A 378 -7.11 10.89 -8.70
CA ALA A 378 -7.65 11.83 -7.72
C ALA A 378 -7.53 13.29 -8.21
N ALA A 379 -6.38 13.70 -8.75
CA ALA A 379 -6.20 15.04 -9.31
C ALA A 379 -7.19 15.31 -10.46
N LEU A 380 -7.40 14.36 -11.37
CA LEU A 380 -8.38 14.48 -12.45
C LEU A 380 -9.82 14.62 -11.94
N LEU A 381 -10.19 13.87 -10.89
CA LEU A 381 -11.50 14.00 -10.24
C LEU A 381 -11.67 15.39 -9.60
N TYR A 382 -10.64 15.93 -8.95
CA TYR A 382 -10.70 17.29 -8.41
C TYR A 382 -10.74 18.38 -9.49
N VAL A 383 -10.09 18.16 -10.65
CA VAL A 383 -10.25 19.03 -11.83
C VAL A 383 -11.70 18.99 -12.32
N ALA A 384 -12.29 17.80 -12.46
CA ALA A 384 -13.70 17.67 -12.85
C ALA A 384 -14.62 18.39 -11.85
N SER A 385 -14.39 18.18 -10.55
CA SER A 385 -15.12 18.89 -9.47
C SER A 385 -15.02 20.42 -9.62
N ALA A 386 -13.85 20.96 -9.93
CA ALA A 386 -13.66 22.40 -10.13
C ALA A 386 -14.37 22.92 -11.39
N ILE A 387 -14.39 22.14 -12.48
CA ILE A 387 -15.12 22.49 -13.71
C ILE A 387 -16.62 22.56 -13.43
N PHE A 388 -17.20 21.53 -12.81
CA PHE A 388 -18.63 21.50 -12.50
C PHE A 388 -19.05 22.57 -11.51
N LEU A 389 -18.18 22.92 -10.55
CA LEU A 389 -18.41 24.05 -9.66
C LEU A 389 -18.52 25.38 -10.43
N ARG A 390 -17.62 25.62 -11.40
CA ARG A 390 -17.66 26.85 -12.22
C ARG A 390 -18.93 26.92 -13.07
N LEU A 391 -19.34 25.79 -13.65
CA LEU A 391 -20.57 25.70 -14.43
C LEU A 391 -21.80 26.01 -13.56
N TRP A 392 -21.83 25.50 -12.33
CA TRP A 392 -22.89 25.80 -11.36
C TRP A 392 -22.95 27.29 -10.99
N THR A 393 -21.79 27.90 -10.69
CA THR A 393 -21.75 29.34 -10.38
C THR A 393 -22.08 30.24 -11.57
N GLY A 394 -21.75 29.82 -12.79
CA GLY A 394 -22.05 30.55 -14.02
C GLY A 394 -23.54 30.54 -14.36
N ALA A 395 -24.20 29.38 -14.21
CA ALA A 395 -25.63 29.23 -14.45
C ALA A 395 -26.49 30.04 -13.46
N GLY A 396 -26.06 30.15 -12.19
CA GLY A 396 -26.73 30.98 -11.19
C GLY A 396 -26.61 32.49 -11.47
N ALA A 397 -25.46 32.94 -11.99
CA ALA A 397 -25.25 34.33 -12.36
C ALA A 397 -26.04 34.74 -13.61
N GLU A 398 -26.25 33.83 -14.57
CA GLU A 398 -27.13 34.07 -15.72
C GLU A 398 -28.62 34.11 -15.33
N GLN A 399 -29.06 33.32 -14.34
CA GLN A 399 -30.44 33.38 -13.83
C GLN A 399 -30.72 34.67 -13.05
N GLU A 400 -29.80 35.14 -12.19
CA GLU A 400 -29.93 36.45 -11.52
C GLU A 400 -29.91 37.62 -12.52
N ALA A 401 -29.17 37.52 -13.63
CA ALA A 401 -29.15 38.55 -14.67
C ALA A 401 -30.46 38.62 -15.49
N VAL A 402 -31.21 37.51 -15.59
CA VAL A 402 -32.50 37.45 -16.28
C VAL A 402 -33.66 37.86 -15.38
N GLU A 403 -33.53 37.71 -14.05
CA GLU A 403 -34.56 38.08 -13.05
C GLU A 403 -34.54 39.55 -12.59
N VAL A 404 -33.71 40.42 -13.18
CA VAL A 404 -33.84 41.89 -12.98
C VAL A 404 -34.71 42.46 -14.11
N PRO A 405 -36.06 42.52 -13.99
CA PRO A 405 -36.84 43.32 -14.91
C PRO A 405 -36.45 44.78 -14.71
N SER A 406 -36.18 45.47 -15.82
CA SER A 406 -35.90 46.89 -15.86
C SER A 406 -37.06 47.68 -15.23
N LEU A 407 -36.93 48.02 -13.95
CA LEU A 407 -37.67 49.14 -13.35
C LEU A 407 -37.06 50.44 -13.84
N ALA A 408 -37.17 50.68 -15.14
CA ALA A 408 -36.75 51.91 -15.79
C ALA A 408 -37.56 52.15 -17.08
N SER A 409 -38.88 52.31 -16.96
CA SER A 409 -39.65 53.14 -17.88
C SER A 409 -41.03 53.49 -17.31
N ARG A 410 -41.12 54.76 -16.88
CA ARG A 410 -42.26 55.71 -16.95
C ARG A 410 -43.66 55.30 -16.50
#